data_AF-A0A7R8UY36-F1
#
_entry.id   AF-A0A7R8UY36-F1
#
_cell.length_a   1.000
_cell.length_b   1.000
_cell.length_c   1.000
_cell.angle_alpha   90.00
_cell.angle_beta   90.00
_cell.angle_gamma   90.00
#
_symmetry.space_group_name_H-M   'P 1'
#
loop_
_entity.id
_entity.type
_entity.pdbx_description
1 polymer ?
#
loop_
_entity_poly.entity_id
_entity_poly.type
_entity_poly.pdbx_seq_one_letter_code
_entity_poly.pdbx_strand_id
1 'polypeptide(L)'
;MALLILFSWINPAKGLLNIHEIKEQTGFAEIQLDKTDIVSKTNIILHVINTTEILDLITDFRTNAENLDGQHKDLILTELRHLTNKVRTLIPQETRHKRGLINLVGNTQKWLFGTMDAQDRQDIDDHLKTLDLNTHNLISTINQQVEINKNYSETFKQLKEIVKRDREIILNRINNLSMANNHFYDQMFKIQIIKSRIEHIQDNIASTRYGLLHPGILTDEEIQKYEINLNKLAYVKVGVAKSENNLLLFAIKIPKEYITVQLKMVIPVPNDQNKEIDYPNEIVFSLNNSVYKYEKLKYLNELSISKHCMYKQNCNLIKNLNTEILELDTETILIKNAKQLEIIQNCDSRKLILSGNQLLHFSNCQVKILDHYFSNIKEKSQDRFFYPTNQINQNFTDKLTLDDIILYNAENIHKIEELQVHRKITYGINIGFVFSVPFSSLIPGGIHAESKLVVRGVIHQSSNNFTIDLQCGPVCGQDDIALRLGVWPQQQAVVRNIFKHMKWGPEERYGGCPIMPGLPCDIEIVAGFNGFTIRVNGSDFCEYMHRIPIHRISYIHISGDTKLYYVGH
;
A
#
# COMPACT_ATOMS: atom_id res chain seq x y z
N MET A 1 51.48 -14.88 -29.38
CA MET A 1 50.29 -14.03 -29.65
C MET A 1 49.77 -13.58 -28.30
N ALA A 2 50.00 -12.31 -27.97
CA ALA A 2 49.64 -11.72 -26.68
C ALA A 2 48.12 -11.50 -26.60
N LEU A 3 47.51 -11.84 -25.48
CA LEU A 3 46.20 -11.34 -25.10
C LEU A 3 46.37 -10.56 -23.79
N LEU A 4 46.51 -9.25 -23.97
CA LEU A 4 46.44 -8.24 -22.93
C LEU A 4 45.04 -8.27 -22.31
N ILE A 5 44.94 -8.76 -21.08
CA ILE A 5 43.80 -8.46 -20.22
C ILE A 5 44.06 -7.08 -19.63
N LEU A 6 43.51 -6.05 -20.28
CA LEU A 6 43.34 -4.73 -19.70
C LEU A 6 42.42 -4.87 -18.49
N PHE A 7 43.00 -4.97 -17.29
CA PHE A 7 42.29 -4.59 -16.07
C PHE A 7 41.95 -3.11 -16.21
N SER A 8 40.70 -2.80 -16.54
CA SER A 8 40.18 -1.46 -16.31
C SER A 8 40.23 -1.24 -14.80
N TRP A 9 41.19 -0.42 -14.37
CA TRP A 9 41.13 0.20 -13.07
C TRP A 9 39.88 1.07 -13.05
N ILE A 10 38.78 0.52 -12.53
CA ILE A 10 37.66 1.31 -12.08
C ILE A 10 38.20 2.13 -10.91
N ASN A 11 38.49 3.41 -11.14
CA ASN A 11 38.83 4.33 -10.06
C ASN A 11 37.72 4.23 -9.00
N PRO A 12 38.00 3.77 -7.76
CA PRO A 12 37.07 4.03 -6.67
C PRO A 12 36.87 5.55 -6.62
N ALA A 13 35.62 6.00 -6.48
CA ALA A 13 35.38 7.43 -6.31
C ALA A 13 36.31 7.93 -5.20
N LYS A 14 37.13 8.94 -5.49
CA LYS A 14 38.14 9.41 -4.53
C LYS A 14 37.39 9.90 -3.29
N GLY A 15 37.72 9.38 -2.11
CA GLY A 15 37.13 9.85 -0.86
C GLY A 15 37.35 11.36 -0.72
N LEU A 16 36.39 12.05 -0.11
CA LEU A 16 36.46 13.49 0.15
C LEU A 16 36.24 13.76 1.63
N LEU A 17 37.00 14.69 2.19
CA LEU A 17 36.81 15.20 3.54
C LEU A 17 37.07 16.71 3.57
N ASN A 18 36.01 17.47 3.78
CA ASN A 18 36.05 18.90 3.99
C ASN A 18 35.83 19.20 5.47
N ILE A 19 36.60 20.16 6.00
CA ILE A 19 36.55 20.53 7.40
C ILE A 19 36.42 22.05 7.47
N HIS A 20 35.41 22.50 8.18
CA HIS A 20 35.09 23.90 8.36
C HIS A 20 35.04 24.23 9.84
N GLU A 21 35.89 25.15 10.29
CA GLU A 21 35.89 25.63 11.66
C GLU A 21 34.72 26.61 11.88
N ILE A 22 33.94 26.40 12.95
CA ILE A 22 32.84 27.29 13.34
C ILE A 22 33.34 28.26 14.41
N LYS A 23 33.52 29.54 14.03
CA LYS A 23 33.97 30.63 14.90
C LYS A 23 32.83 31.55 15.32
N GLU A 24 31.77 30.98 15.89
CA GLU A 24 30.59 31.75 16.27
C GLU A 24 30.69 32.36 17.67
N GLN A 25 30.43 33.65 17.76
CA GLN A 25 30.49 34.38 19.04
C GLN A 25 29.16 34.38 19.79
N THR A 26 28.07 34.07 19.09
CA THR A 26 26.69 34.13 19.58
C THR A 26 26.32 32.95 20.48
N GLY A 27 27.12 31.88 20.50
CA GLY A 27 26.83 30.65 21.24
C GLY A 27 25.93 29.66 20.48
N PHE A 28 25.72 29.86 19.19
CA PHE A 28 25.02 28.93 18.30
C PHE A 28 25.56 29.05 16.88
N ALA A 29 25.27 28.06 16.04
CA ALA A 29 25.49 28.12 14.59
C ALA A 29 24.18 27.88 13.82
N GLU A 30 24.03 28.57 12.69
CA GLU A 30 23.01 28.23 11.68
C GLU A 30 23.67 27.41 10.57
N ILE A 31 23.41 26.11 10.53
CA ILE A 31 23.91 25.21 9.50
C ILE A 31 22.87 25.10 8.39
N GLN A 32 23.22 25.49 7.18
CA GLN A 32 22.34 25.35 6.02
C GLN A 32 22.23 23.87 5.63
N LEU A 33 21.01 23.35 5.55
CA LEU A 33 20.73 21.97 5.13
C LEU A 33 20.26 21.96 3.66
N ASP A 34 19.88 20.80 3.14
CA ASP A 34 19.30 20.71 1.81
C ASP A 34 17.94 21.44 1.71
N LYS A 35 17.60 21.83 0.48
CA LYS A 35 16.26 22.33 0.18
C LYS A 35 15.27 21.18 0.25
N THR A 36 14.08 21.46 0.79
CA THR A 36 12.98 20.50 0.81
C THR A 36 11.70 21.15 0.29
N ASP A 37 10.81 20.32 -0.25
CA ASP A 37 9.48 20.76 -0.61
C ASP A 37 8.52 20.62 0.58
N ILE A 38 7.70 21.65 0.81
CA ILE A 38 6.64 21.67 1.81
C ILE A 38 5.30 21.76 1.09
N VAL A 39 4.34 20.90 1.46
CA VAL A 39 3.00 20.95 0.88
C VAL A 39 2.27 22.20 1.35
N SER A 40 1.91 23.08 0.42
CA SER A 40 1.25 24.37 0.71
C SER A 40 -0.25 24.36 0.45
N LYS A 41 -0.72 23.51 -0.47
CA LYS A 41 -2.16 23.31 -0.74
C LYS A 41 -2.49 21.84 -0.98
N THR A 42 -3.74 21.50 -0.73
CA THR A 42 -4.27 20.15 -0.91
C THR A 42 -5.60 20.14 -1.66
N ASN A 43 -5.90 18.99 -2.26
CA ASN A 43 -7.24 18.61 -2.66
C ASN A 43 -7.76 17.56 -1.66
N ILE A 44 -9.07 17.46 -1.55
CA ILE A 44 -9.77 16.44 -0.77
C ILE A 44 -10.71 15.72 -1.71
N ILE A 45 -10.65 14.40 -1.72
CA ILE A 45 -11.61 13.56 -2.41
C ILE A 45 -12.53 12.95 -1.35
N LEU A 46 -13.84 12.98 -1.59
CA LEU A 46 -14.86 12.32 -0.79
C LEU A 46 -15.48 11.18 -1.59
N HIS A 47 -15.30 9.94 -1.13
CA HIS A 47 -16.05 8.80 -1.65
C HIS A 47 -17.26 8.58 -0.75
N VAL A 48 -18.45 8.69 -1.34
CA VAL A 48 -19.72 8.61 -0.61
C VAL A 48 -20.37 7.25 -0.86
N ILE A 49 -20.62 6.50 0.20
CA ILE A 49 -21.23 5.18 0.14
C ILE A 49 -22.55 5.18 0.90
N ASN A 50 -23.65 4.94 0.18
CA ASN A 50 -24.97 4.81 0.75
C ASN A 50 -25.26 3.36 1.14
N THR A 51 -25.14 3.05 2.43
CA THR A 51 -25.37 1.68 2.93
C THR A 51 -26.83 1.23 2.79
N THR A 52 -27.78 2.18 2.82
CA THR A 52 -29.21 1.91 2.60
C THR A 52 -29.46 1.44 1.17
N GLU A 53 -28.83 2.07 0.18
CA GLU A 53 -28.97 1.66 -1.23
C GLU A 53 -28.47 0.24 -1.49
N ILE A 54 -27.39 -0.16 -0.81
CA ILE A 54 -26.87 -1.54 -0.87
C ILE A 54 -27.87 -2.51 -0.23
N LEU A 55 -28.47 -2.16 0.92
CA LEU A 55 -29.49 -3.00 1.57
C LEU A 55 -30.75 -3.14 0.72
N ASP A 56 -31.18 -2.08 0.04
CA ASP A 56 -32.30 -2.13 -0.91
C ASP A 56 -32.00 -3.08 -2.06
N LEU A 57 -30.79 -3.01 -2.63
CA LEU A 57 -30.35 -3.91 -3.70
C LEU A 57 -30.40 -5.38 -3.26
N ILE A 58 -29.89 -5.69 -2.06
CA ILE A 58 -29.97 -7.04 -1.47
C ILE A 58 -31.43 -7.47 -1.30
N THR A 59 -32.33 -6.54 -0.97
CA THR A 59 -33.77 -6.80 -0.85
C THR A 59 -34.42 -7.10 -2.20
N ASP A 60 -34.01 -6.42 -3.26
CA ASP A 60 -34.45 -6.71 -4.63
C ASP A 60 -34.02 -8.13 -5.06
N PHE A 61 -32.77 -8.52 -4.80
CA PHE A 61 -32.31 -9.91 -5.02
C PHE A 61 -33.11 -10.94 -4.24
N ARG A 62 -33.42 -10.63 -2.98
CA ARG A 62 -34.22 -11.53 -2.13
C ARG A 62 -35.60 -11.75 -2.73
N THR A 63 -36.23 -10.69 -3.21
CA THR A 63 -37.54 -10.75 -3.87
C THR A 63 -37.49 -11.59 -5.15
N ASN A 64 -36.42 -11.46 -5.95
CA ASN A 64 -36.23 -12.29 -7.13
C ASN A 64 -36.06 -13.78 -6.76
N ALA A 65 -35.26 -14.07 -5.74
CA ALA A 65 -34.98 -15.42 -5.27
C ALA A 65 -36.21 -16.15 -4.72
N GLU A 66 -37.25 -15.44 -4.28
CA GLU A 66 -38.49 -16.07 -3.79
C GLU A 66 -39.20 -16.90 -4.87
N ASN A 67 -38.97 -16.59 -6.14
CA ASN A 67 -39.52 -17.29 -7.31
C ASN A 67 -38.67 -18.48 -7.79
N LEU A 68 -37.55 -18.77 -7.12
CA LEU A 68 -36.71 -19.94 -7.40
C LEU A 68 -37.18 -21.18 -6.62
N ASP A 69 -36.78 -22.36 -7.10
CA ASP A 69 -37.14 -23.64 -6.50
C ASP A 69 -36.15 -24.10 -5.41
N GLY A 70 -36.68 -24.89 -4.48
CA GLY A 70 -35.97 -25.68 -3.46
C GLY A 70 -34.58 -25.19 -3.05
N GLN A 71 -33.56 -25.98 -3.42
CA GLN A 71 -32.18 -25.80 -2.97
C GLN A 71 -31.52 -24.50 -3.48
N HIS A 72 -31.86 -24.04 -4.69
CA HIS A 72 -31.31 -22.82 -5.28
C HIS A 72 -31.76 -21.57 -4.51
N LYS A 73 -33.03 -21.54 -4.13
CA LYS A 73 -33.61 -20.47 -3.29
C LYS A 73 -32.90 -20.40 -1.94
N ASP A 74 -32.76 -21.52 -1.25
CA ASP A 74 -32.17 -21.56 0.10
C ASP A 74 -30.71 -21.09 0.11
N LEU A 75 -29.94 -21.46 -0.91
CA LEU A 75 -28.54 -21.05 -1.04
C LEU A 75 -28.41 -19.54 -1.28
N ILE A 76 -29.20 -18.98 -2.20
CA ILE A 76 -29.22 -17.52 -2.46
C ILE A 76 -29.67 -16.76 -1.21
N LEU A 77 -30.77 -17.17 -0.57
CA LEU A 77 -31.29 -16.49 0.62
C LEU A 77 -30.29 -16.51 1.79
N THR A 78 -29.52 -17.59 1.92
CA THR A 78 -28.46 -17.70 2.92
C THR A 78 -27.33 -16.71 2.64
N GLU A 79 -26.83 -16.64 1.40
CA GLU A 79 -25.77 -15.71 1.01
C GLU A 79 -26.22 -14.24 1.17
N LEU A 80 -27.45 -13.91 0.75
CA LEU A 80 -28.02 -12.57 0.94
C LEU A 80 -28.16 -12.19 2.42
N ARG A 81 -28.48 -13.15 3.30
CA ARG A 81 -28.51 -12.93 4.76
C ARG A 81 -27.11 -12.61 5.29
N HIS A 82 -26.09 -13.34 4.85
CA HIS A 82 -24.70 -13.04 5.23
C HIS A 82 -24.28 -11.65 4.77
N LEU A 83 -24.62 -11.26 3.53
CA LEU A 83 -24.34 -9.93 3.00
C LEU A 83 -25.06 -8.83 3.78
N THR A 84 -26.34 -9.01 4.08
CA THR A 84 -27.12 -8.08 4.92
C THR A 84 -26.39 -7.81 6.24
N ASN A 85 -25.93 -8.86 6.90
CA ASN A 85 -25.21 -8.74 8.16
C ASN A 85 -23.87 -8.00 7.96
N LYS A 86 -23.09 -8.34 6.93
CA LYS A 86 -21.84 -7.64 6.60
C LYS A 86 -22.07 -6.14 6.38
N VAL A 87 -23.06 -5.73 5.59
CA VAL A 87 -23.37 -4.31 5.33
C VAL A 87 -23.70 -3.58 6.63
N ARG A 88 -24.51 -4.20 7.50
CA ARG A 88 -24.86 -3.62 8.82
C ARG A 88 -23.65 -3.43 9.74
N THR A 89 -22.55 -4.17 9.53
CA THR A 89 -21.31 -3.97 10.30
C THR A 89 -20.41 -2.85 9.77
N LEU A 90 -20.67 -2.30 8.58
CA LEU A 90 -19.85 -1.22 7.99
C LEU A 90 -19.93 0.06 8.81
N ILE A 91 -21.12 0.37 9.34
CA ILE A 91 -21.35 1.54 10.18
C ILE A 91 -21.60 1.06 11.61
N PRO A 92 -20.77 1.46 12.60
CA PRO A 92 -20.99 1.11 13.99
C PRO A 92 -22.36 1.58 14.47
N GLN A 93 -23.21 0.62 14.88
CA GLN A 93 -24.48 0.90 15.55
C GLN A 93 -24.20 1.54 16.91
N GLU A 94 -24.94 2.59 17.26
CA GLU A 94 -24.74 3.27 18.55
C GLU A 94 -25.24 2.38 19.70
N THR A 95 -24.32 1.72 20.40
CA THR A 95 -24.66 0.85 21.54
C THR A 95 -24.67 1.59 22.89
N ARG A 96 -24.50 2.92 22.91
CA ARG A 96 -24.33 3.67 24.16
C ARG A 96 -25.11 4.98 24.16
N HIS A 97 -26.22 5.03 24.91
CA HIS A 97 -26.70 6.30 25.46
C HIS A 97 -25.63 6.85 26.39
N LYS A 98 -25.00 7.98 26.05
CA LYS A 98 -24.15 8.71 27.00
C LYS A 98 -24.94 9.81 27.69
N ARG A 99 -24.97 9.72 29.03
CA ARG A 99 -25.25 10.82 29.96
C ARG A 99 -24.12 11.86 29.85
N GLY A 100 -24.48 13.14 29.81
CA GLY A 100 -23.67 14.24 30.33
C GLY A 100 -22.73 14.94 29.34
N LEU A 101 -22.94 16.26 29.25
CA LEU A 101 -22.19 17.33 28.57
C LEU A 101 -22.30 17.35 27.05
N ILE A 102 -23.25 18.18 26.61
CA ILE A 102 -23.54 18.58 25.24
C ILE A 102 -22.37 19.43 24.74
N ASN A 103 -21.61 18.92 23.76
CA ASN A 103 -20.82 19.80 22.91
C ASN A 103 -21.79 20.45 21.92
N LEU A 104 -22.18 21.69 22.24
CA LEU A 104 -23.15 22.50 21.54
C LEU A 104 -22.45 23.32 20.44
N VAL A 105 -21.87 22.66 19.43
CA VAL A 105 -21.60 23.20 18.07
C VAL A 105 -21.61 22.00 17.12
N GLY A 106 -22.62 21.93 16.26
CA GLY A 106 -22.99 20.72 15.51
C GLY A 106 -22.02 20.35 14.40
N ASN A 107 -21.38 19.19 14.54
CA ASN A 107 -20.80 18.47 13.42
C ASN A 107 -21.87 17.52 12.87
N THR A 108 -22.21 17.65 11.58
CA THR A 108 -23.17 16.76 10.89
C THR A 108 -22.56 15.37 10.61
N GLN A 109 -21.24 15.24 10.79
CA GLN A 109 -20.49 14.01 10.59
C GLN A 109 -19.86 13.51 11.89
N LYS A 110 -19.89 12.20 12.10
CA LYS A 110 -19.16 11.53 13.18
C LYS A 110 -17.97 10.78 12.59
N TRP A 111 -16.78 11.34 12.77
CA TRP A 111 -15.51 10.74 12.37
C TRP A 111 -15.26 9.46 13.18
N LEU A 112 -14.98 8.37 12.46
CA LEU A 112 -14.75 7.04 13.03
C LEU A 112 -13.26 6.77 13.19
N PHE A 113 -12.49 6.95 12.11
CA PHE A 113 -11.08 6.54 11.99
C PHE A 113 -10.32 7.47 11.03
N GLY A 114 -8.98 7.49 11.11
CA GLY A 114 -8.13 8.19 10.14
C GLY A 114 -6.98 9.00 10.72
N THR A 115 -6.18 9.57 9.82
CA THR A 115 -5.02 10.44 10.08
C THR A 115 -5.32 11.94 9.95
N MET A 116 -6.55 12.30 9.56
CA MET A 116 -7.00 13.70 9.49
C MET A 116 -7.08 14.34 10.87
N ASP A 117 -6.55 15.56 11.00
CA ASP A 117 -6.58 16.32 12.25
C ASP A 117 -7.92 17.06 12.47
N ALA A 118 -8.02 17.85 13.53
CA ALA A 118 -9.27 18.55 13.86
C ALA A 118 -9.63 19.64 12.83
N GLN A 119 -8.64 20.30 12.24
CA GLN A 119 -8.86 21.33 11.23
C GLN A 119 -9.32 20.70 9.92
N ASP A 120 -8.66 19.63 9.48
CA ASP A 120 -9.07 18.86 8.30
C ASP A 120 -10.54 18.46 8.36
N ARG A 121 -10.96 17.93 9.51
CA ARG A 121 -12.34 17.47 9.74
C ARG A 121 -13.33 18.62 9.71
N GLN A 122 -12.96 19.76 10.30
CA GLN A 122 -13.78 20.96 10.30
C GLN A 122 -13.95 21.52 8.89
N ASP A 123 -12.87 21.60 8.12
CA ASP A 123 -12.88 22.07 6.73
C ASP A 123 -13.84 21.22 5.89
N ILE A 124 -13.81 19.89 6.07
CA ILE A 124 -14.72 18.96 5.39
C ILE A 124 -16.16 19.14 5.85
N ASP A 125 -16.40 19.24 7.16
CA ASP A 125 -17.75 19.43 7.71
C ASP A 125 -18.39 20.73 7.21
N ASP A 126 -17.62 21.82 7.13
CA ASP A 126 -18.09 23.10 6.63
C ASP A 126 -18.39 23.06 5.13
N HIS A 127 -17.55 22.38 4.34
CA HIS A 127 -17.84 22.13 2.92
C HIS A 127 -19.13 21.31 2.75
N LEU A 128 -19.33 20.25 3.54
CA LEU A 128 -20.54 19.42 3.45
C LEU A 128 -21.81 20.16 3.86
N LYS A 129 -21.76 21.04 4.87
CA LYS A 129 -22.92 21.88 5.27
C LYS A 129 -23.35 22.83 4.17
N THR A 130 -22.41 23.42 3.44
CA THR A 130 -22.74 24.31 2.31
C THR A 130 -23.38 23.56 1.14
N LEU A 131 -23.10 22.27 0.97
CA LEU A 131 -23.75 21.42 -0.02
C LEU A 131 -25.23 21.16 0.34
N ASP A 132 -25.53 20.90 1.61
CA ASP A 132 -26.88 20.58 2.09
C ASP A 132 -27.84 21.80 2.01
N LEU A 133 -27.32 23.01 2.20
CA LEU A 133 -28.09 24.26 2.07
C LEU A 133 -28.43 24.63 0.60
N ASN A 134 -27.64 24.16 -0.37
CA ASN A 134 -27.81 24.48 -1.79
C ASN A 134 -28.57 23.39 -2.58
N THR A 135 -29.05 22.34 -1.92
CA THR A 135 -29.66 21.14 -2.52
C THR A 135 -31.03 21.32 -3.18
N HIS A 136 -31.33 22.51 -3.72
CA HIS A 136 -32.35 22.63 -4.77
C HIS A 136 -31.81 22.80 -6.18
N ASN A 137 -30.50 22.94 -6.40
CA ASN A 137 -29.85 22.67 -7.70
C ASN A 137 -28.34 22.92 -7.60
N LEU A 138 -27.57 22.18 -8.41
CA LEU A 138 -26.12 22.29 -8.69
C LEU A 138 -25.15 21.55 -7.75
N ILE A 139 -24.76 20.36 -8.22
CA ILE A 139 -23.48 19.67 -7.97
C ILE A 139 -22.27 20.45 -8.56
N SER A 140 -22.48 21.58 -9.26
CA SER A 140 -21.43 22.22 -10.06
C SER A 140 -20.75 23.44 -9.46
N THR A 141 -20.99 23.77 -8.19
CA THR A 141 -20.32 24.92 -7.55
C THR A 141 -19.55 24.47 -6.32
N ILE A 142 -18.65 23.50 -6.49
CA ILE A 142 -17.68 23.18 -5.46
C ILE A 142 -16.44 24.06 -5.68
N ASN A 143 -16.07 24.84 -4.65
CA ASN A 143 -14.71 25.35 -4.52
C ASN A 143 -13.75 24.20 -4.81
N GLN A 144 -12.81 24.39 -5.75
CA GLN A 144 -11.96 23.36 -6.38
C GLN A 144 -11.15 22.43 -5.45
N GLN A 145 -11.33 22.52 -4.13
CA GLN A 145 -10.62 21.78 -3.10
C GLN A 145 -11.31 20.48 -2.68
N VAL A 146 -12.63 20.31 -2.78
CA VAL A 146 -13.32 19.06 -2.38
C VAL A 146 -14.05 18.42 -3.56
N GLU A 147 -13.69 17.20 -3.95
CA GLU A 147 -14.34 16.49 -5.05
C GLU A 147 -15.11 15.26 -4.56
N ILE A 148 -16.36 15.08 -5.03
CA ILE A 148 -17.15 13.90 -4.69
C ILE A 148 -16.99 12.84 -5.79
N ASN A 149 -16.37 11.70 -5.45
CA ASN A 149 -16.34 10.54 -6.34
C ASN A 149 -17.61 9.70 -6.16
N LYS A 150 -18.33 9.49 -7.27
CA LYS A 150 -19.60 8.74 -7.32
C LYS A 150 -19.47 7.31 -7.83
N ASN A 151 -18.28 6.87 -8.24
CA ASN A 151 -18.05 5.57 -8.87
C ASN A 151 -18.61 4.39 -8.05
N TYR A 152 -18.42 4.42 -6.72
CA TYR A 152 -19.00 3.43 -5.82
C TYR A 152 -20.53 3.43 -5.87
N SER A 153 -21.16 4.61 -5.74
CA SER A 153 -22.63 4.73 -5.77
C SER A 153 -23.24 4.37 -7.13
N GLU A 154 -22.58 4.73 -8.24
CA GLU A 154 -23.07 4.45 -9.59
C GLU A 154 -23.05 2.95 -9.91
N THR A 155 -22.04 2.23 -9.43
CA THR A 155 -21.98 0.77 -9.59
C THR A 155 -23.19 0.08 -8.95
N PHE A 156 -23.54 0.43 -7.71
CA PHE A 156 -24.70 -0.16 -7.02
C PHE A 156 -26.02 0.23 -7.69
N LYS A 157 -26.14 1.48 -8.15
CA LYS A 157 -27.31 1.97 -8.88
C LYS A 157 -27.52 1.20 -10.19
N GLN A 158 -26.46 0.99 -10.98
CA GLN A 158 -26.52 0.20 -12.22
C GLN A 158 -26.93 -1.25 -11.95
N LEU A 159 -26.34 -1.89 -10.92
CA LEU A 159 -26.71 -3.24 -10.52
C LEU A 159 -28.17 -3.32 -10.10
N LYS A 160 -28.69 -2.34 -9.36
CA LYS A 160 -30.10 -2.27 -8.97
C LYS A 160 -31.04 -2.29 -10.18
N GLU A 161 -30.73 -1.50 -11.20
CA GLU A 161 -31.53 -1.49 -12.43
C GLU A 161 -31.42 -2.79 -13.24
N ILE A 162 -30.29 -3.48 -13.18
CA ILE A 162 -30.13 -4.83 -13.79
C ILE A 162 -31.02 -5.85 -13.05
N VAL A 163 -30.98 -5.85 -11.72
CA VAL A 163 -31.70 -6.82 -10.87
C VAL A 163 -33.21 -6.63 -10.96
N LYS A 164 -33.67 -5.38 -11.06
CA LYS A 164 -35.09 -5.09 -11.32
C LYS A 164 -35.54 -5.65 -12.67
N ARG A 165 -34.72 -5.54 -13.72
CA ARG A 165 -35.02 -6.11 -15.05
C ARG A 165 -35.04 -7.63 -15.03
N ASP A 166 -34.16 -8.26 -14.26
CA ASP A 166 -34.17 -9.71 -14.10
C ASP A 166 -35.53 -10.20 -13.59
N ARG A 167 -36.18 -9.45 -12.69
CA ARG A 167 -37.50 -9.79 -12.13
C ARG A 167 -38.54 -10.05 -13.21
N GLU A 168 -38.62 -9.20 -14.23
CA GLU A 168 -39.57 -9.38 -15.33
C GLU A 168 -39.26 -10.64 -16.15
N ILE A 169 -37.98 -10.95 -16.34
CA ILE A 169 -37.54 -12.14 -17.07
C ILE A 169 -37.88 -13.41 -16.28
N ILE A 170 -37.63 -13.40 -14.97
CA ILE A 170 -37.93 -14.49 -14.03
C ILE A 170 -39.42 -14.79 -14.07
N LEU A 171 -40.26 -13.78 -13.84
CA LEU A 171 -41.72 -13.95 -13.76
C LEU A 171 -42.32 -14.49 -15.08
N ASN A 172 -41.72 -14.14 -16.23
CA ASN A 172 -42.21 -14.57 -17.54
C ASN A 172 -41.68 -15.94 -18.02
N ARG A 173 -40.69 -16.55 -17.36
CA ARG A 173 -39.97 -17.73 -17.90
C ARG A 173 -39.86 -18.95 -16.97
N ILE A 174 -40.41 -18.93 -15.76
CA ILE A 174 -40.39 -20.09 -14.84
C ILE A 174 -41.45 -21.14 -15.25
N ASN A 175 -41.21 -21.82 -16.37
CA ASN A 175 -41.86 -23.10 -16.69
C ASN A 175 -40.84 -24.15 -17.22
N ASN A 176 -39.56 -23.78 -17.40
CA ASN A 176 -38.50 -24.66 -17.91
C ASN A 176 -37.34 -24.80 -16.89
N LEU A 177 -37.06 -26.04 -16.45
CA LEU A 177 -35.99 -26.38 -15.49
C LEU A 177 -34.58 -25.93 -15.91
N SER A 178 -34.24 -25.98 -17.21
CA SER A 178 -32.93 -25.53 -17.71
C SER A 178 -32.73 -24.02 -17.59
N MET A 179 -33.80 -23.24 -17.69
CA MET A 179 -33.77 -21.79 -17.52
C MET A 179 -33.66 -21.39 -16.03
N ALA A 180 -34.24 -22.18 -15.12
CA ALA A 180 -34.13 -21.95 -13.68
C ALA A 180 -32.68 -22.09 -13.17
N ASN A 181 -31.96 -23.13 -13.62
CA ASN A 181 -30.55 -23.32 -13.26
C ASN A 181 -29.65 -22.19 -13.77
N ASN A 182 -29.82 -21.77 -15.03
CA ASN A 182 -29.04 -20.66 -15.59
C ASN A 182 -29.30 -19.35 -14.83
N HIS A 183 -30.55 -19.12 -14.40
CA HIS A 183 -30.91 -17.95 -13.63
C HIS A 183 -30.29 -17.96 -12.23
N PHE A 184 -30.26 -19.11 -11.55
CA PHE A 184 -29.58 -19.27 -10.27
C PHE A 184 -28.09 -18.86 -10.35
N TYR A 185 -27.35 -19.35 -11.33
CA TYR A 185 -25.92 -19.01 -11.47
C TYR A 185 -25.69 -17.53 -11.78
N ASP A 186 -26.55 -16.93 -12.60
CA ASP A 186 -26.51 -15.50 -12.90
C ASP A 186 -26.77 -14.64 -11.65
N GLN A 187 -27.80 -14.97 -10.85
CA GLN A 187 -28.04 -14.28 -9.59
C GLN A 187 -26.88 -14.46 -8.60
N MET A 188 -26.35 -15.68 -8.47
CA MET A 188 -25.22 -15.95 -7.59
C MET A 188 -23.97 -15.19 -8.01
N PHE A 189 -23.67 -15.09 -9.30
CA PHE A 189 -22.55 -14.30 -9.80
C PHE A 189 -22.68 -12.82 -9.42
N LYS A 190 -23.86 -12.22 -9.61
CA LYS A 190 -24.13 -10.82 -9.23
C LYS A 190 -24.03 -10.61 -7.71
N ILE A 191 -24.50 -11.57 -6.91
CA ILE A 191 -24.35 -11.58 -5.45
C ILE A 191 -22.87 -11.61 -5.04
N GLN A 192 -22.04 -12.41 -5.72
CA GLN A 192 -20.59 -12.43 -5.45
C GLN A 192 -19.89 -11.11 -5.82
N ILE A 193 -20.33 -10.42 -6.87
CA ILE A 193 -19.83 -9.06 -7.19
C ILE A 193 -20.14 -8.10 -6.04
N ILE A 194 -21.37 -8.11 -5.52
CA ILE A 194 -21.77 -7.25 -4.39
C ILE A 194 -20.96 -7.59 -3.14
N LYS A 195 -20.76 -8.87 -2.86
CA LYS A 195 -19.92 -9.35 -1.76
C LYS A 195 -18.51 -8.79 -1.83
N SER A 196 -17.84 -8.94 -2.97
CA SER A 196 -16.49 -8.43 -3.19
C SER A 196 -16.42 -6.92 -2.96
N ARG A 197 -17.41 -6.15 -3.44
CA ARG A 197 -17.45 -4.70 -3.21
C ARG A 197 -17.64 -4.33 -1.74
N ILE A 198 -18.47 -5.06 -1.01
CA ILE A 198 -18.65 -4.84 0.45
C ILE A 198 -17.37 -5.19 1.21
N GLU A 199 -16.71 -6.29 0.87
CA GLU A 199 -15.42 -6.69 1.47
C GLU A 199 -14.36 -5.62 1.22
N HIS A 200 -14.28 -5.07 0.01
CA HIS A 200 -13.37 -3.97 -0.30
C HIS A 200 -13.63 -2.72 0.55
N ILE A 201 -14.90 -2.38 0.81
CA ILE A 201 -15.26 -1.28 1.71
C ILE A 201 -14.81 -1.60 3.16
N GLN A 202 -14.96 -2.85 3.61
CA GLN A 202 -14.48 -3.28 4.92
C GLN A 202 -12.96 -3.14 5.04
N ASP A 203 -12.22 -3.53 4.01
CA ASP A 203 -10.76 -3.44 3.98
C ASP A 203 -10.27 -2.00 3.97
N ASN A 204 -10.95 -1.11 3.23
CA ASN A 204 -10.70 0.33 3.29
C ASN A 204 -10.90 0.88 4.72
N ILE A 205 -12.01 0.54 5.39
CA ILE A 205 -12.29 0.94 6.78
C ILE A 205 -11.19 0.42 7.72
N ALA A 206 -10.85 -0.86 7.60
CA ALA A 206 -9.85 -1.51 8.44
C ALA A 206 -8.49 -0.84 8.26
N SER A 207 -8.04 -0.64 7.03
CA SER A 207 -6.78 0.04 6.71
C SER A 207 -6.73 1.46 7.30
N THR A 208 -7.82 2.21 7.12
CA THR A 208 -7.91 3.60 7.60
C THR A 208 -7.87 3.69 9.13
N ARG A 209 -8.39 2.68 9.85
CA ARG A 209 -8.25 2.58 11.32
C ARG A 209 -6.81 2.57 11.78
N TYR A 210 -5.91 1.99 10.99
CA TYR A 210 -4.48 1.95 11.28
C TYR A 210 -3.71 3.10 10.61
N GLY A 211 -4.43 4.06 10.01
CA GLY A 211 -3.85 5.18 9.28
C GLY A 211 -3.22 4.80 7.94
N LEU A 212 -3.59 3.64 7.40
CA LEU A 212 -3.05 3.11 6.14
C LEU A 212 -3.99 3.47 4.98
N LEU A 213 -3.39 3.84 3.84
CA LEU A 213 -4.08 4.00 2.58
C LEU A 213 -4.25 2.63 1.92
N HIS A 214 -5.49 2.15 1.76
CA HIS A 214 -5.76 0.89 1.06
C HIS A 214 -5.61 1.07 -0.46
N PRO A 215 -4.99 0.12 -1.21
CA PRO A 215 -4.71 0.30 -2.64
C PRO A 215 -5.93 0.64 -3.50
N GLY A 216 -7.08 0.04 -3.21
CA GLY A 216 -8.29 0.30 -4.00
C GLY A 216 -9.15 1.46 -3.49
N ILE A 217 -8.68 2.21 -2.48
CA ILE A 217 -9.40 3.41 -2.04
C ILE A 217 -9.34 4.53 -3.09
N LEU A 218 -8.33 4.54 -3.96
CA LEU A 218 -8.22 5.45 -5.08
C LEU A 218 -8.43 4.68 -6.39
N THR A 219 -9.15 5.27 -7.34
CA THR A 219 -9.26 4.71 -8.69
C THR A 219 -8.03 5.04 -9.54
N ASP A 220 -7.80 4.27 -10.60
CA ASP A 220 -6.72 4.57 -11.56
C ASP A 220 -6.87 5.98 -12.16
N GLU A 221 -8.12 6.39 -12.43
CA GLU A 221 -8.44 7.75 -12.88
C GLU A 221 -8.06 8.82 -11.84
N GLU A 222 -8.29 8.58 -10.55
CA GLU A 222 -7.88 9.51 -9.49
C GLU A 222 -6.37 9.57 -9.34
N ILE A 223 -5.69 8.42 -9.44
CA ILE A 223 -4.22 8.35 -9.40
C ILE A 223 -3.63 9.17 -10.53
N GLN A 224 -4.16 9.04 -11.76
CA GLN A 224 -3.74 9.83 -12.91
C GLN A 224 -4.09 11.31 -12.73
N LYS A 225 -5.35 11.62 -12.38
CA LYS A 225 -5.87 12.98 -12.27
C LYS A 225 -5.13 13.84 -11.25
N TYR A 226 -4.75 13.25 -10.11
CA TYR A 226 -4.01 13.95 -9.06
C TYR A 226 -2.51 13.68 -9.09
N GLU A 227 -2.03 12.97 -10.13
CA GLU A 227 -0.63 12.60 -10.35
C GLU A 227 -0.01 12.02 -9.06
N ILE A 228 -0.70 11.04 -8.48
CA ILE A 228 -0.30 10.44 -7.20
C ILE A 228 0.95 9.61 -7.44
N ASN A 229 2.02 9.92 -6.69
CA ASN A 229 3.26 9.16 -6.73
C ASN A 229 3.81 8.85 -5.33
N LEU A 230 4.86 8.04 -5.21
CA LEU A 230 5.47 7.65 -3.92
C LEU A 230 5.77 8.86 -3.02
N ASN A 231 6.25 9.97 -3.59
CA ASN A 231 6.55 11.19 -2.85
C ASN A 231 5.27 11.88 -2.35
N LYS A 232 4.20 11.92 -3.16
CA LYS A 232 2.90 12.47 -2.74
C LYS A 232 2.22 11.58 -1.70
N LEU A 233 2.33 10.25 -1.85
CA LEU A 233 1.75 9.27 -0.93
C LEU A 233 2.21 9.50 0.51
N ALA A 234 3.50 9.86 0.70
CA ALA A 234 4.09 10.23 1.98
C ALA A 234 3.23 11.22 2.81
N TYR A 235 2.52 12.12 2.12
CA TYR A 235 1.71 13.16 2.74
C TYR A 235 0.21 12.83 2.77
N VAL A 236 -0.28 11.85 2.00
CA VAL A 236 -1.72 11.57 1.89
C VAL A 236 -2.32 11.25 3.27
N LYS A 237 -3.41 11.94 3.62
CA LYS A 237 -4.19 11.66 4.83
C LYS A 237 -5.53 11.04 4.46
N VAL A 238 -5.99 10.09 5.25
CA VAL A 238 -7.27 9.41 5.07
C VAL A 238 -8.14 9.51 6.30
N GLY A 239 -9.45 9.56 6.11
CA GLY A 239 -10.40 9.50 7.20
C GLY A 239 -11.72 8.87 6.79
N VAL A 240 -12.37 8.21 7.76
CA VAL A 240 -13.70 7.64 7.59
C VAL A 240 -14.66 8.36 8.54
N ALA A 241 -15.78 8.85 8.00
CA ALA A 241 -16.86 9.45 8.78
C ALA A 241 -18.20 8.79 8.44
N LYS A 242 -19.14 8.84 9.40
CA LYS A 242 -20.55 8.56 9.12
C LYS A 242 -21.36 9.85 9.15
N SER A 243 -22.30 9.97 8.22
CA SER A 243 -23.32 11.02 8.20
C SER A 243 -24.60 10.56 8.89
N GLU A 244 -25.46 11.51 9.29
CA GLU A 244 -26.76 11.23 9.91
C GLU A 244 -27.68 10.36 9.03
N ASN A 245 -27.53 10.40 7.70
CA ASN A 245 -28.34 9.65 6.73
C ASN A 245 -27.81 8.23 6.39
N ASN A 246 -27.03 7.60 7.28
CA ASN A 246 -26.36 6.30 7.03
C ASN A 246 -25.41 6.30 5.82
N LEU A 247 -24.88 7.47 5.46
CA LEU A 247 -23.80 7.59 4.48
C LEU A 247 -22.46 7.35 5.17
N LEU A 248 -21.64 6.51 4.55
CA LEU A 248 -20.24 6.35 4.92
C LEU A 248 -19.41 7.23 3.97
N LEU A 249 -18.54 8.06 4.54
CA LEU A 249 -17.67 8.97 3.82
C LEU A 249 -16.23 8.52 4.00
N PHE A 250 -15.53 8.26 2.90
CA PHE A 250 -14.07 8.21 2.91
C PHE A 250 -13.54 9.54 2.40
N ALA A 251 -12.80 10.24 3.23
CA ALA A 251 -12.11 11.45 2.87
C ALA A 251 -10.63 11.16 2.63
N ILE A 252 -10.09 11.66 1.53
CA ILE A 252 -8.70 11.47 1.12
C ILE A 252 -8.11 12.83 0.81
N LYS A 253 -7.21 13.33 1.67
CA LYS A 253 -6.51 14.61 1.47
C LYS A 253 -5.19 14.34 0.75
N ILE A 254 -5.03 14.97 -0.41
CA ILE A 254 -3.92 14.76 -1.35
C ILE A 254 -3.16 16.07 -1.57
N PRO A 255 -1.82 16.06 -1.54
CA PRO A 255 -1.02 17.23 -1.90
C PRO A 255 -1.28 17.76 -3.31
N LYS A 256 -1.40 19.08 -3.43
CA LYS A 256 -1.63 19.76 -4.71
C LYS A 256 -0.44 20.64 -5.10
N GLU A 257 -0.03 21.53 -4.21
CA GLU A 257 1.05 22.50 -4.47
C GLU A 257 2.14 22.36 -3.41
N TYR A 258 3.37 22.60 -3.84
CA TYR A 258 4.57 22.53 -3.03
C TYR A 258 5.31 23.85 -3.08
N ILE A 259 5.98 24.19 -1.98
CA ILE A 259 6.91 25.31 -1.89
C ILE A 259 8.26 24.74 -1.49
N THR A 260 9.27 24.94 -2.35
CA THR A 260 10.65 24.60 -2.02
C THR A 260 11.21 25.62 -1.05
N VAL A 261 11.66 25.17 0.11
CA VAL A 261 12.23 26.01 1.17
C VAL A 261 13.66 25.61 1.46
N GLN A 262 14.46 26.60 1.85
CA GLN A 262 15.82 26.38 2.32
C GLN A 262 15.78 26.08 3.82
N LEU A 263 16.12 24.85 4.20
CA LEU A 263 16.21 24.47 5.61
C LEU A 263 17.50 25.01 6.23
N LYS A 264 17.41 25.33 7.53
CA LYS A 264 18.53 25.65 8.42
C LYS A 264 18.38 24.86 9.71
N MET A 265 19.48 24.30 10.21
CA MET A 265 19.56 23.77 11.56
C MET A 265 20.17 24.83 12.47
N VAL A 266 19.44 25.24 13.49
CA VAL A 266 19.98 26.02 14.61
C VAL A 266 20.50 25.04 15.65
N ILE A 267 21.79 25.13 15.96
CA ILE A 267 22.47 24.24 16.90
C ILE A 267 23.29 25.05 17.91
N PRO A 268 23.21 24.78 19.22
CA PRO A 268 24.10 25.38 20.20
C PRO A 268 25.54 25.00 19.90
N VAL A 269 26.44 25.98 19.90
CA VAL A 269 27.87 25.78 19.67
C VAL A 269 28.63 26.71 20.61
N PRO A 270 29.59 26.20 21.40
CA PRO A 270 30.32 27.03 22.36
C PRO A 270 31.15 28.11 21.67
N ASN A 271 30.99 29.36 22.11
CA ASN A 271 31.81 30.48 21.64
C ASN A 271 33.21 30.49 22.30
N ASP A 272 34.01 31.52 22.04
CA ASP A 272 35.36 31.69 22.60
C ASP A 272 35.38 31.75 24.14
N GLN A 273 34.25 32.05 24.78
CA GLN A 273 34.09 32.02 26.23
C GLN A 273 33.63 30.64 26.76
N ASN A 274 33.57 29.63 25.89
CA ASN A 274 33.01 28.31 26.13
C ASN A 274 31.55 28.37 26.58
N LYS A 275 30.76 29.27 25.98
CA LYS A 275 29.34 29.42 26.25
C LYS A 275 28.51 29.16 25.01
N GLU A 276 27.43 28.41 25.16
CA GLU A 276 26.44 28.15 24.09
C GLU A 276 25.03 28.47 24.59
N ILE A 277 24.07 28.59 23.67
CA ILE A 277 22.67 28.82 24.03
C ILE A 277 22.09 27.62 24.77
N ASP A 278 21.30 27.88 25.82
CA ASP A 278 20.50 26.86 26.50
C ASP A 278 19.17 26.66 25.77
N TYR A 279 19.25 26.03 24.60
CA TYR A 279 18.09 25.74 23.75
C TYR A 279 18.36 24.48 22.90
N PRO A 280 17.38 23.60 22.68
CA PRO A 280 17.60 22.40 21.87
C PRO A 280 17.84 22.73 20.39
N ASN A 281 18.46 21.80 19.67
CA ASN A 281 18.59 21.91 18.21
C ASN A 281 17.20 22.04 17.57
N GLU A 282 17.06 22.93 16.59
CA GLU A 282 15.80 23.13 15.87
C GLU A 282 16.06 23.32 14.37
N ILE A 283 15.35 22.55 13.53
CA ILE A 283 15.37 22.76 12.08
C ILE A 283 14.24 23.71 11.72
N VAL A 284 14.55 24.74 10.95
CA VAL A 284 13.64 25.83 10.61
C VAL A 284 13.78 26.25 9.15
N PHE A 285 12.78 26.98 8.67
CA PHE A 285 12.86 27.71 7.40
C PHE A 285 12.06 29.01 7.47
N SER A 286 12.43 29.97 6.62
CA SER A 286 11.75 31.27 6.54
C SER A 286 10.80 31.31 5.35
N LEU A 287 9.57 31.76 5.57
CA LEU A 287 8.57 32.00 4.53
C LEU A 287 7.68 33.19 4.94
N ASN A 288 7.45 34.13 4.02
CA ASN A 288 6.57 35.29 4.24
C ASN A 288 6.85 36.05 5.57
N ASN A 289 8.12 36.36 5.84
CA ASN A 289 8.60 37.01 7.06
C ASN A 289 8.36 36.25 8.38
N SER A 290 7.93 34.99 8.31
CA SER A 290 7.80 34.11 9.47
C SER A 290 8.83 32.99 9.41
N VAL A 291 9.29 32.54 10.58
CA VAL A 291 10.18 31.38 10.70
C VAL A 291 9.38 30.21 11.25
N TYR A 292 9.31 29.14 10.47
CA TYR A 292 8.57 27.94 10.82
C TYR A 292 9.53 26.89 11.38
N LYS A 293 9.07 26.17 12.41
CA LYS A 293 9.72 24.93 12.82
C LYS A 293 9.42 23.87 11.77
N TYR A 294 10.45 23.24 11.22
CA TYR A 294 10.29 22.14 10.28
C TYR A 294 9.98 20.86 11.03
N GLU A 295 8.98 20.14 10.53
CA GLU A 295 8.62 18.80 10.97
C GLU A 295 8.35 17.95 9.73
N LYS A 296 8.99 16.78 9.66
CA LYS A 296 8.84 15.85 8.53
C LYS A 296 7.35 15.46 8.38
N LEU A 297 6.88 15.34 7.13
CA LEU A 297 5.52 14.89 6.78
C LEU A 297 4.37 15.79 7.29
N LYS A 298 4.65 17.05 7.65
CA LYS A 298 3.61 18.05 7.95
C LYS A 298 3.35 19.00 6.80
N TYR A 299 2.11 19.45 6.70
CA TYR A 299 1.68 20.48 5.76
C TYR A 299 2.02 21.87 6.29
N LEU A 300 2.16 22.87 5.40
CA LEU A 300 2.53 24.23 5.81
C LEU A 300 1.59 24.83 6.87
N ASN A 301 0.29 24.57 6.78
CA ASN A 301 -0.72 25.05 7.73
C ASN A 301 -0.70 24.31 9.09
N GLU A 302 0.03 23.19 9.18
CA GLU A 302 0.18 22.39 10.40
C GLU A 302 1.48 22.72 11.15
N LEU A 303 2.39 23.46 10.51
CA LEU A 303 3.67 23.85 11.10
C LEU A 303 3.50 25.03 12.05
N SER A 304 4.15 24.94 13.20
CA SER A 304 4.17 26.04 14.17
C SER A 304 5.27 27.06 13.84
N ILE A 305 4.98 28.34 14.08
CA ILE A 305 6.01 29.39 14.11
C ILE A 305 7.04 29.04 15.20
N SER A 306 8.32 29.09 14.84
CA SER A 306 9.41 28.83 15.78
C SER A 306 9.37 29.83 16.92
N LYS A 307 9.49 29.31 18.14
CA LYS A 307 9.59 30.11 19.38
C LYS A 307 11.03 30.26 19.85
N HIS A 308 11.99 29.85 19.03
CA HIS A 308 13.41 29.83 19.34
C HIS A 308 13.89 31.18 19.86
N CYS A 309 14.70 31.15 20.93
CA CYS A 309 15.14 32.36 21.62
C CYS A 309 15.93 33.32 20.71
N MET A 310 16.60 32.79 19.69
CA MET A 310 17.37 33.58 18.72
C MET A 310 16.49 34.58 17.97
N TYR A 311 15.32 34.14 17.49
CA TYR A 311 14.39 35.00 16.76
C TYR A 311 13.68 36.01 17.67
N LYS A 312 13.70 35.76 18.98
CA LYS A 312 13.20 36.69 20.02
C LYS A 312 14.31 37.52 20.65
N GLN A 313 15.57 37.29 20.26
CA GLN A 313 16.77 37.94 20.79
C GLN A 313 16.88 37.86 22.33
N ASN A 314 16.52 36.72 22.92
CA ASN A 314 16.47 36.53 24.38
C ASN A 314 17.10 35.21 24.87
N CYS A 315 18.12 34.71 24.18
CA CYS A 315 18.78 33.46 24.55
C CYS A 315 19.60 33.59 25.84
N ASN A 316 19.44 32.62 26.74
CA ASN A 316 20.34 32.41 27.86
C ASN A 316 21.57 31.62 27.39
N LEU A 317 22.74 31.94 27.94
CA LEU A 317 23.99 31.26 27.64
C LEU A 317 24.45 30.41 28.84
N ILE A 318 24.80 29.16 28.58
CA ILE A 318 25.35 28.22 29.56
C ILE A 318 26.78 27.85 29.19
N LYS A 319 27.60 27.51 30.19
CA LYS A 319 29.00 27.13 29.97
C LYS A 319 29.07 25.66 29.56
N ASN A 320 29.74 25.37 28.45
CA ASN A 320 30.02 24.02 27.98
C ASN A 320 31.51 23.90 27.63
N LEU A 321 32.21 22.98 28.31
CA LEU A 321 33.64 22.68 28.13
C LEU A 321 33.88 21.28 27.56
N ASN A 322 32.82 20.51 27.34
CA ASN A 322 32.90 19.12 26.93
C ASN A 322 33.14 19.04 25.43
N THR A 323 33.95 18.08 25.00
CA THR A 323 34.04 17.71 23.59
C THR A 323 32.84 16.83 23.25
N GLU A 324 32.00 17.27 22.31
CA GLU A 324 30.81 16.54 21.88
C GLU A 324 30.91 16.23 20.39
N ILE A 325 30.44 15.05 20.00
CA ILE A 325 30.43 14.59 18.61
C ILE A 325 28.96 14.33 18.25
N LEU A 326 28.47 15.03 17.24
CA LEU A 326 27.09 14.96 16.77
C LEU A 326 27.10 14.60 15.30
N GLU A 327 26.49 13.47 14.94
CA GLU A 327 26.16 13.14 13.56
C GLU A 327 24.91 13.93 13.18
N LEU A 328 25.06 14.88 12.24
CA LEU A 328 23.96 15.73 11.81
C LEU A 328 23.15 15.06 10.68
N ASP A 329 23.86 14.36 9.81
CA ASP A 329 23.34 13.46 8.78
C ASP A 329 24.42 12.42 8.43
N THR A 330 24.14 11.56 7.46
CA THR A 330 25.03 10.46 7.03
C THR A 330 26.38 10.92 6.45
N GLU A 331 26.55 12.20 6.13
CA GLU A 331 27.75 12.76 5.51
C GLU A 331 28.38 13.90 6.33
N THR A 332 27.74 14.32 7.43
CA THR A 332 28.11 15.53 8.17
C THR A 332 28.20 15.29 9.68
N ILE A 333 29.35 15.62 10.26
CA ILE A 333 29.62 15.51 11.70
C ILE A 333 29.97 16.89 12.26
N LEU A 334 29.34 17.29 13.35
CA LEU A 334 29.74 18.42 14.15
C LEU A 334 30.51 17.94 15.38
N ILE A 335 31.71 18.48 15.56
CA ILE A 335 32.52 18.30 16.77
C ILE A 335 32.54 19.63 17.50
N LYS A 336 32.03 19.66 18.73
CA LYS A 336 32.10 20.84 19.60
C LYS A 336 33.33 20.77 20.50
N ASN A 337 33.97 21.91 20.77
CA ASN A 337 35.08 22.02 21.73
C ASN A 337 36.15 20.90 21.59
N ALA A 338 36.59 20.60 20.37
CA ALA A 338 37.69 19.66 20.17
C ALA A 338 38.96 20.15 20.89
N LYS A 339 39.65 19.25 21.58
CA LYS A 339 40.88 19.55 22.35
C LYS A 339 42.01 18.69 21.82
N GLN A 340 42.68 19.17 20.77
CA GLN A 340 43.72 18.41 20.06
C GLN A 340 43.26 16.98 19.70
N LEU A 341 42.05 16.88 19.15
CA LEU A 341 41.40 15.62 18.83
C LEU A 341 41.98 15.04 17.54
N GLU A 342 42.70 13.92 17.63
CA GLU A 342 43.17 13.19 16.47
C GLU A 342 42.02 12.44 15.80
N ILE A 343 41.95 12.53 14.47
CA ILE A 343 40.95 11.83 13.65
C ILE A 343 41.66 10.88 12.70
N ILE A 344 41.17 9.63 12.68
CA ILE A 344 41.67 8.58 11.78
C ILE A 344 40.68 8.46 10.62
N GLN A 345 41.14 8.58 9.39
CA GLN A 345 40.27 8.60 8.22
C GLN A 345 40.95 7.97 7.00
N ASN A 346 40.15 7.48 6.04
CA ASN A 346 40.64 6.95 4.75
C ASN A 346 40.13 7.74 3.53
N CYS A 347 39.58 8.93 3.74
CA CYS A 347 39.12 9.87 2.72
C CYS A 347 40.28 10.45 1.92
N ASP A 348 41.36 10.87 2.59
CA ASP A 348 42.58 11.41 1.98
C ASP A 348 43.85 11.09 2.80
N SER A 349 45.01 11.63 2.40
CA SER A 349 46.31 11.34 3.02
C SER A 349 46.68 12.24 4.21
N ARG A 350 45.82 13.18 4.63
CA ARG A 350 46.13 14.12 5.72
C ARG A 350 45.98 13.44 7.08
N LYS A 351 46.93 13.69 7.96
CA LYS A 351 46.77 13.48 9.40
C LYS A 351 46.12 14.72 10.01
N LEU A 352 45.04 14.53 10.74
CA LEU A 352 44.20 15.62 11.21
C LEU A 352 44.13 15.62 12.73
N ILE A 353 44.50 16.76 13.31
CA ILE A 353 44.35 17.05 14.74
C ILE A 353 43.49 18.30 14.82
N LEU A 354 42.29 18.15 15.37
CA LEU A 354 41.26 19.18 15.38
C LEU A 354 41.17 19.89 16.72
N SER A 355 40.84 21.18 16.70
CA SER A 355 40.62 22.00 17.90
C SER A 355 39.44 22.95 17.69
N GLY A 356 38.75 23.32 18.77
CA GLY A 356 37.57 24.18 18.68
C GLY A 356 36.36 23.48 18.06
N ASN A 357 35.44 24.24 17.47
CA ASN A 357 34.24 23.68 16.86
C ASN A 357 34.50 23.39 15.38
N GLN A 358 34.24 22.16 14.94
CA GLN A 358 34.59 21.68 13.62
C GLN A 358 33.41 20.98 12.97
N LEU A 359 33.06 21.42 11.77
CA LEU A 359 32.06 20.79 10.92
C LEU A 359 32.79 20.00 9.83
N LEU A 360 32.64 18.68 9.88
CA LEU A 360 33.25 17.75 8.94
C LEU A 360 32.18 17.32 7.95
N HIS A 361 32.45 17.47 6.67
CA HIS A 361 31.66 16.90 5.59
C HIS A 361 32.52 15.89 4.84
N PHE A 362 32.09 14.64 4.77
CA PHE A 362 32.89 13.56 4.17
C PHE A 362 32.05 12.73 3.22
N SER A 363 32.65 12.17 2.18
CA SER A 363 31.95 11.30 1.23
C SER A 363 32.83 10.19 0.69
N ASN A 364 32.19 9.03 0.50
CA ASN A 364 32.83 7.79 0.06
C ASN A 364 34.06 7.39 0.90
N CYS A 365 33.97 7.55 2.22
CA CYS A 365 35.06 7.22 3.12
C CYS A 365 34.57 6.91 4.55
N GLN A 366 35.51 6.55 5.41
CA GLN A 366 35.31 6.25 6.81
C GLN A 366 36.14 7.21 7.65
N VAL A 367 35.49 7.78 8.65
CA VAL A 367 36.08 8.67 9.65
C VAL A 367 35.88 8.03 11.02
N LYS A 368 36.97 7.84 11.75
CA LYS A 368 36.97 7.36 13.13
C LYS A 368 37.36 8.50 14.05
N ILE A 369 36.49 8.77 15.02
CA ILE A 369 36.67 9.79 16.04
C ILE A 369 36.50 9.10 17.39
N LEU A 370 37.54 9.10 18.23
CA LEU A 370 37.59 8.29 19.45
C LEU A 370 37.27 6.80 19.12
N ASP A 371 36.24 6.22 19.72
CA ASP A 371 35.82 4.84 19.50
C ASP A 371 34.69 4.67 18.47
N HIS A 372 34.22 5.78 17.88
CA HIS A 372 33.10 5.78 16.94
C HIS A 372 33.59 5.80 15.49
N TYR A 373 32.94 4.99 14.65
CA TYR A 373 33.18 4.93 13.21
C TYR A 373 31.98 5.49 12.47
N PHE A 374 32.23 6.45 11.59
CA PHE A 374 31.28 7.03 10.66
C PHE A 374 31.70 6.60 9.26
N SER A 375 30.80 5.99 8.48
CA SER A 375 31.13 5.55 7.13
C SER A 375 29.95 5.78 6.20
N ASN A 376 30.26 6.37 5.06
CA ASN A 376 29.33 6.51 3.93
C ASN A 376 29.97 5.96 2.65
N ILE A 377 30.89 5.00 2.81
CA ILE A 377 31.40 4.21 1.70
C ILE A 377 30.19 3.46 1.17
N LYS A 378 29.72 3.85 -0.02
CA LYS A 378 28.82 3.00 -0.79
C LYS A 378 29.66 1.81 -1.21
N GLU A 379 29.66 0.75 -0.41
CA GLU A 379 30.16 -0.53 -0.87
C GLU A 379 29.44 -0.81 -2.20
N LYS A 380 30.19 -0.86 -3.30
CA LYS A 380 29.81 -1.80 -4.35
C LYS A 380 30.11 -3.16 -3.76
N SER A 381 29.25 -3.62 -2.85
CA SER A 381 29.26 -5.01 -2.52
C SER A 381 28.97 -5.74 -3.83
N GLN A 382 29.83 -6.68 -4.18
CA GLN A 382 29.36 -7.84 -4.92
C GLN A 382 28.55 -8.71 -3.96
N ASP A 383 27.51 -8.13 -3.37
CA ASP A 383 26.46 -8.92 -2.77
C ASP A 383 25.62 -9.43 -3.94
N ARG A 384 25.76 -10.73 -4.20
CA ARG A 384 24.71 -11.47 -4.90
C ARG A 384 23.52 -11.59 -3.96
N PHE A 385 22.83 -10.48 -3.74
CA PHE A 385 21.46 -10.42 -3.30
C PHE A 385 20.74 -9.49 -4.26
N PHE A 386 19.89 -10.07 -5.12
CA PHE A 386 18.98 -9.29 -5.95
C PHE A 386 17.85 -8.77 -5.06
N TYR A 387 18.04 -7.59 -4.49
CA TYR A 387 16.95 -6.70 -4.14
C TYR A 387 16.88 -5.63 -5.23
N PRO A 388 15.73 -5.37 -5.87
CA PRO A 388 15.61 -4.26 -6.79
C PRO A 388 15.55 -2.95 -6.00
N THR A 389 16.71 -2.38 -5.70
CA THR A 389 16.84 -0.93 -5.58
C THR A 389 17.14 -0.37 -6.96
N ASN A 390 16.14 0.20 -7.60
CA ASN A 390 16.39 1.38 -8.41
C ASN A 390 15.64 2.53 -7.74
N GLN A 391 16.37 3.62 -7.49
CA GLN A 391 15.78 4.94 -7.58
C GLN A 391 15.10 5.02 -8.94
N ILE A 392 13.79 4.84 -8.97
CA ILE A 392 13.03 5.10 -10.17
C ILE A 392 12.22 6.33 -9.84
N ASN A 393 12.50 7.42 -10.56
CA ASN A 393 11.45 8.37 -10.93
C ASN A 393 10.40 7.57 -11.72
N GLN A 394 9.55 6.79 -11.04
CA GLN A 394 8.40 6.20 -11.69
C GLN A 394 7.38 7.31 -11.78
N ASN A 395 7.30 7.89 -12.99
CA ASN A 395 6.02 8.40 -13.43
C ASN A 395 5.07 7.21 -13.38
N PHE A 396 4.05 7.30 -12.53
CA PHE A 396 3.00 6.30 -12.42
C PHE A 396 2.34 6.19 -13.78
N THR A 397 2.65 5.12 -14.50
CA THR A 397 1.84 4.66 -15.62
C THR A 397 0.92 3.57 -15.08
N ASP A 398 -0.14 4.07 -14.43
CA ASP A 398 -1.48 3.48 -14.40
C ASP A 398 -1.92 2.58 -13.25
N LYS A 399 -1.09 2.26 -12.24
CA LYS A 399 -1.61 1.59 -11.01
C LYS A 399 -0.67 1.65 -9.80
N LEU A 400 -1.21 1.99 -8.60
CA LEU A 400 -0.50 1.77 -7.33
C LEU A 400 -0.37 0.26 -7.06
N THR A 401 0.84 -0.23 -6.79
CA THR A 401 1.06 -1.65 -6.45
C THR A 401 1.06 -1.88 -4.94
N LEU A 402 0.94 -3.16 -4.54
CA LEU A 402 1.05 -3.54 -3.12
C LEU A 402 2.45 -3.23 -2.56
N ASP A 403 3.49 -3.39 -3.38
CA ASP A 403 4.88 -3.09 -2.99
C ASP A 403 5.07 -1.59 -2.73
N ASP A 404 4.44 -0.72 -3.52
CA ASP A 404 4.43 0.73 -3.29
C ASP A 404 3.81 1.09 -1.94
N ILE A 405 2.78 0.34 -1.53
CA ILE A 405 2.06 0.53 -0.27
C ILE A 405 2.83 -0.06 0.91
N ILE A 406 3.48 -1.19 0.73
CA ILE A 406 4.37 -1.78 1.76
C ILE A 406 5.58 -0.87 1.98
N LEU A 407 6.17 -0.33 0.91
CA LEU A 407 7.27 0.62 0.97
C LEU A 407 6.83 1.93 1.65
N TYR A 408 5.64 2.44 1.33
CA TYR A 408 5.03 3.58 2.01
C TYR A 408 4.77 3.32 3.50
N ASN A 409 4.24 2.13 3.82
CA ASN A 409 3.93 1.75 5.18
C ASN A 409 5.13 1.16 5.94
N ALA A 410 6.35 1.26 5.39
CA ALA A 410 7.55 0.65 5.96
C ALA A 410 7.81 1.09 7.41
N GLU A 411 7.58 2.37 7.73
CA GLU A 411 7.68 2.89 9.10
C GLU A 411 6.54 2.40 10.02
N ASN A 412 5.41 1.97 9.45
CA ASN A 412 4.29 1.34 10.16
C ASN A 412 4.39 -0.21 10.17
N ILE A 413 5.45 -0.82 9.65
CA ILE A 413 5.61 -2.30 9.60
C ILE A 413 5.48 -2.92 10.98
N HIS A 414 5.96 -2.28 12.05
CA HIS A 414 5.75 -2.78 13.42
C HIS A 414 4.27 -2.88 13.82
N LYS A 415 3.41 -1.98 13.33
CA LYS A 415 1.95 -2.09 13.52
C LYS A 415 1.36 -3.19 12.63
N ILE A 416 1.95 -3.46 11.46
CA ILE A 416 1.58 -4.57 10.55
C ILE A 416 1.96 -5.93 11.17
N GLU A 417 3.09 -6.01 11.88
CA GLU A 417 3.50 -7.20 12.64
C GLU A 417 2.54 -7.48 13.82
N GLU A 418 2.10 -6.45 14.55
CA GLU A 418 1.03 -6.60 15.56
C GLU A 418 -0.31 -7.07 14.94
N LEU A 419 -0.61 -6.68 13.70
CA LEU A 419 -1.80 -7.11 12.97
C LEU A 419 -1.79 -8.61 12.62
N GLN A 420 -0.62 -9.18 12.31
CA GLN A 420 -0.48 -10.61 12.03
C GLN A 420 -0.82 -11.49 13.25
N VAL A 421 -0.67 -10.96 14.47
CA VAL A 421 -0.95 -11.69 15.73
C VAL A 421 -2.45 -11.76 16.04
N HIS A 422 -3.27 -10.82 15.55
CA HIS A 422 -4.69 -10.73 15.93
C HIS A 422 -5.70 -11.06 14.82
N ARG A 423 -5.31 -11.13 13.54
CA ARG A 423 -6.19 -11.59 12.46
C ARG A 423 -5.40 -12.30 11.37
N LYS A 424 -5.84 -13.53 11.01
CA LYS A 424 -5.62 -14.09 9.67
C LYS A 424 -6.31 -13.15 8.65
N ILE A 425 -5.62 -12.11 8.22
CA ILE A 425 -5.99 -11.33 7.04
C ILE A 425 -5.56 -12.18 5.86
N THR A 426 -6.47 -12.97 5.32
CA THR A 426 -6.30 -13.52 3.97
C THR A 426 -6.39 -12.32 3.03
N TYR A 427 -5.29 -11.96 2.37
CA TYR A 427 -5.29 -10.97 1.28
C TYR A 427 -6.02 -11.58 0.07
N GLY A 428 -7.35 -11.66 0.17
CA GLY A 428 -8.21 -11.99 -0.95
C GLY A 428 -8.38 -10.78 -1.83
N ILE A 429 -7.43 -10.52 -2.74
CA ILE A 429 -7.62 -9.56 -3.83
C ILE A 429 -8.78 -10.09 -4.69
N ASN A 430 -9.99 -9.56 -4.47
CA ASN A 430 -11.15 -9.86 -5.28
C ASN A 430 -11.58 -8.56 -5.97
N ILE A 431 -10.75 -8.13 -6.91
CA ILE A 431 -11.07 -7.08 -7.88
C ILE A 431 -11.54 -7.83 -9.12
N GLY A 432 -12.60 -7.36 -9.77
CA GLY A 432 -13.13 -7.92 -11.03
C GLY A 432 -12.17 -7.76 -12.22
N PHE A 433 -10.93 -8.22 -12.09
CA PHE A 433 -10.01 -8.42 -13.18
C PHE A 433 -10.40 -9.72 -13.88
N VAL A 434 -10.71 -9.63 -15.16
CA VAL A 434 -10.31 -10.70 -16.06
C VAL A 434 -8.79 -10.64 -16.06
N PHE A 435 -8.10 -11.57 -15.39
CA PHE A 435 -6.64 -11.60 -15.48
C PHE A 435 -6.27 -11.89 -16.94
N SER A 436 -5.38 -11.09 -17.53
CA SER A 436 -4.87 -11.38 -18.87
C SER A 436 -4.07 -12.68 -18.84
N VAL A 437 -4.36 -13.58 -19.77
CA VAL A 437 -3.63 -14.83 -19.93
C VAL A 437 -2.68 -14.67 -21.14
N PRO A 438 -1.37 -14.98 -21.00
CA PRO A 438 -0.73 -15.61 -19.85
C PRO A 438 -0.64 -14.70 -18.62
N PHE A 439 -0.97 -15.27 -17.46
CA PHE A 439 -0.88 -14.62 -16.16
C PHE A 439 0.40 -15.08 -15.47
N SER A 440 1.17 -14.16 -14.89
CA SER A 440 2.37 -14.49 -14.12
C SER A 440 2.43 -13.58 -12.90
N SER A 441 2.65 -14.14 -11.71
CA SER A 441 2.74 -13.37 -10.48
C SER A 441 3.70 -13.99 -9.49
N LEU A 442 4.40 -13.14 -8.74
CA LEU A 442 5.09 -13.55 -7.53
C LEU A 442 4.07 -14.08 -6.52
N ILE A 443 4.46 -15.10 -5.76
CA ILE A 443 3.72 -15.62 -4.60
C ILE A 443 4.30 -14.93 -3.37
N PRO A 444 3.60 -13.96 -2.74
CA PRO A 444 4.13 -13.24 -1.58
C PRO A 444 4.47 -14.19 -0.43
N GLY A 445 5.71 -14.12 0.05
CA GLY A 445 6.23 -15.01 1.11
C GLY A 445 6.59 -16.43 0.65
N GLY A 446 6.45 -16.76 -0.64
CA GLY A 446 6.71 -18.09 -1.18
C GLY A 446 5.72 -19.16 -0.68
N ILE A 447 5.96 -20.42 -1.05
CA ILE A 447 5.12 -21.55 -0.60
C ILE A 447 5.77 -22.27 0.59
N HIS A 448 4.98 -22.51 1.63
CA HIS A 448 5.32 -23.35 2.77
C HIS A 448 4.24 -24.42 2.99
N ALA A 449 4.48 -25.35 3.92
CA ALA A 449 3.45 -26.31 4.30
C ALA A 449 2.20 -25.56 4.80
N GLU A 450 1.03 -26.07 4.43
CA GLU A 450 -0.30 -25.48 4.65
C GLU A 450 -0.67 -24.27 3.76
N SER A 451 0.24 -23.77 2.91
CA SER A 451 -0.11 -22.77 1.89
C SER A 451 -1.20 -23.29 0.95
N LYS A 452 -2.17 -22.44 0.59
CA LYS A 452 -3.29 -22.81 -0.27
C LYS A 452 -3.40 -21.85 -1.45
N LEU A 453 -3.07 -22.35 -2.63
CA LEU A 453 -3.30 -21.63 -3.89
C LEU A 453 -4.69 -21.95 -4.43
N VAL A 454 -5.39 -20.95 -4.93
CA VAL A 454 -6.73 -21.10 -5.51
C VAL A 454 -6.77 -20.39 -6.86
N VAL A 455 -7.17 -21.11 -7.90
CA VAL A 455 -7.36 -20.60 -9.26
C VAL A 455 -8.80 -20.84 -9.70
N ARG A 456 -9.50 -19.76 -10.05
CA ARG A 456 -10.86 -19.83 -10.60
C ARG A 456 -10.94 -19.19 -11.96
N GLY A 457 -11.66 -19.83 -12.87
CA GLY A 457 -11.81 -19.35 -14.24
C GLY A 457 -12.81 -20.18 -15.04
N VAL A 458 -12.89 -19.88 -16.33
CA VAL A 458 -13.61 -20.67 -17.34
C VAL A 458 -12.65 -21.00 -18.47
N ILE A 459 -12.53 -22.29 -18.78
CA ILE A 459 -11.86 -22.73 -20.00
C ILE A 459 -12.76 -22.40 -21.20
N HIS A 460 -12.22 -21.79 -22.25
CA HIS A 460 -13.03 -21.47 -23.44
C HIS A 460 -13.60 -22.75 -24.08
N GLN A 461 -14.82 -22.70 -24.63
CA GLN A 461 -15.50 -23.89 -25.15
C GLN A 461 -14.74 -24.58 -26.31
N SER A 462 -13.97 -23.80 -27.08
CA SER A 462 -13.10 -24.28 -28.16
C SER A 462 -11.64 -24.54 -27.73
N SER A 463 -11.32 -24.41 -26.44
CA SER A 463 -9.96 -24.54 -25.92
C SER A 463 -9.46 -25.98 -26.01
N ASN A 464 -8.16 -26.12 -26.30
CA ASN A 464 -7.46 -27.40 -26.25
C ASN A 464 -6.90 -27.69 -24.85
N ASN A 465 -6.41 -26.67 -24.13
CA ASN A 465 -5.87 -26.79 -22.78
C ASN A 465 -5.61 -25.44 -22.10
N PHE A 466 -5.38 -25.51 -20.79
CA PHE A 466 -4.67 -24.47 -20.04
C PHE A 466 -3.74 -25.12 -19.02
N THR A 467 -2.77 -24.36 -18.52
CA THR A 467 -1.74 -24.85 -17.59
C THR A 467 -1.57 -23.90 -16.41
N ILE A 468 -1.30 -24.45 -15.24
CA ILE A 468 -0.89 -23.75 -14.02
C ILE A 468 0.51 -24.28 -13.64
N ASP A 469 1.49 -23.40 -13.59
CA ASP A 469 2.88 -23.70 -13.27
C ASP A 469 3.27 -23.03 -11.95
N LEU A 470 3.80 -23.82 -11.02
CA LEU A 470 4.47 -23.35 -9.83
C LEU A 470 5.98 -23.31 -10.09
N GLN A 471 6.52 -22.12 -10.32
CA GLN A 471 7.88 -21.88 -10.80
C GLN A 471 8.81 -21.42 -9.67
N CYS A 472 10.11 -21.73 -9.82
CA CYS A 472 11.14 -21.31 -8.88
C CYS A 472 11.70 -19.90 -9.14
N GLY A 473 11.23 -19.25 -10.21
CA GLY A 473 11.63 -17.92 -10.63
C GLY A 473 10.67 -17.36 -11.70
N PRO A 474 10.88 -16.11 -12.14
CA PRO A 474 9.96 -15.40 -13.02
C PRO A 474 10.09 -15.75 -14.52
N VAL A 475 11.17 -16.40 -14.95
CA VAL A 475 11.52 -16.58 -16.36
C VAL A 475 10.90 -17.87 -16.91
N CYS A 476 9.78 -17.71 -17.61
CA CYS A 476 9.07 -18.80 -18.25
C CYS A 476 9.96 -19.56 -19.25
N GLY A 477 9.99 -20.90 -19.12
CA GLY A 477 10.76 -21.78 -20.00
C GLY A 477 12.26 -21.87 -19.67
N GLN A 478 12.76 -21.11 -18.69
CA GLN A 478 14.14 -21.23 -18.18
C GLN A 478 14.17 -21.71 -16.73
N ASP A 479 13.30 -21.16 -15.89
CA ASP A 479 13.25 -21.51 -14.49
C ASP A 479 12.62 -22.90 -14.26
N ASP A 480 13.09 -23.58 -13.21
CA ASP A 480 12.56 -24.87 -12.80
C ASP A 480 11.07 -24.73 -12.42
N ILE A 481 10.22 -25.65 -12.90
CA ILE A 481 8.80 -25.75 -12.56
C ILE A 481 8.62 -26.93 -11.62
N ALA A 482 8.27 -26.65 -10.36
CA ALA A 482 8.08 -27.65 -9.32
C ALA A 482 6.82 -28.50 -9.56
N LEU A 483 5.75 -27.85 -10.04
CA LEU A 483 4.50 -28.48 -10.45
C LEU A 483 3.96 -27.75 -11.67
N ARG A 484 3.92 -28.43 -12.81
CA ARG A 484 3.03 -28.09 -13.92
C ARG A 484 1.75 -28.90 -13.78
N LEU A 485 0.62 -28.21 -13.69
CA LEU A 485 -0.72 -28.77 -13.72
C LEU A 485 -1.37 -28.37 -15.05
N GLY A 486 -1.35 -29.26 -16.03
CA GLY A 486 -2.02 -29.03 -17.30
C GLY A 486 -3.40 -29.67 -17.32
N VAL A 487 -4.41 -28.92 -17.75
CA VAL A 487 -5.79 -29.38 -17.90
C VAL A 487 -6.07 -29.51 -19.40
N TRP A 488 -6.29 -30.74 -19.86
CA TRP A 488 -6.64 -31.08 -21.24
C TRP A 488 -8.01 -31.77 -21.29
N PRO A 489 -9.12 -31.00 -21.30
CA PRO A 489 -10.46 -31.59 -21.25
C PRO A 489 -10.77 -32.48 -22.46
N GLN A 490 -10.27 -32.13 -23.65
CA GLN A 490 -10.45 -32.94 -24.86
C GLN A 490 -9.72 -34.29 -24.79
N GLN A 491 -8.60 -34.36 -24.07
CA GLN A 491 -7.86 -35.61 -23.83
C GLN A 491 -8.35 -36.33 -22.56
N GLN A 492 -9.39 -35.80 -21.90
CA GLN A 492 -9.90 -36.31 -20.62
C GLN A 492 -8.80 -36.46 -19.57
N ALA A 493 -7.84 -35.53 -19.52
CA ALA A 493 -6.68 -35.63 -18.65
C ALA A 493 -6.32 -34.32 -17.95
N VAL A 494 -5.94 -34.43 -16.67
CA VAL A 494 -5.18 -33.43 -15.94
C VAL A 494 -3.77 -33.99 -15.70
N VAL A 495 -2.75 -33.49 -16.42
CA VAL A 495 -1.37 -34.00 -16.32
C VAL A 495 -0.58 -33.18 -15.32
N ARG A 496 0.20 -33.86 -14.48
CA ARG A 496 1.13 -33.25 -13.54
C ARG A 496 2.56 -33.60 -13.93
N ASN A 497 3.45 -32.63 -13.93
CA ASN A 497 4.86 -32.87 -14.23
C ASN A 497 5.79 -31.86 -13.53
N ILE A 498 7.08 -32.14 -13.58
CA ILE A 498 8.19 -31.27 -13.18
C ILE A 498 8.95 -30.84 -14.43
N PHE A 499 9.43 -29.59 -14.44
CA PHE A 499 10.46 -29.13 -15.37
C PHE A 499 11.70 -28.78 -14.55
N LYS A 500 12.82 -29.47 -14.78
CA LYS A 500 14.05 -29.21 -14.04
C LYS A 500 15.25 -29.29 -14.95
N HIS A 501 16.17 -28.34 -14.85
CA HIS A 501 17.36 -28.24 -15.72
C HIS A 501 16.98 -28.33 -17.22
N MET A 502 15.99 -27.52 -17.62
CA MET A 502 15.52 -27.44 -19.01
C MET A 502 14.89 -28.73 -19.57
N LYS A 503 14.48 -29.68 -18.72
CA LYS A 503 13.90 -30.97 -19.15
C LYS A 503 12.65 -31.32 -18.37
N TRP A 504 11.68 -31.91 -19.07
CA TRP A 504 10.49 -32.51 -18.48
C TRP A 504 10.83 -33.81 -17.75
N GLY A 505 10.21 -34.01 -16.60
CA GLY A 505 10.24 -35.28 -15.88
C GLY A 505 9.15 -36.25 -16.35
N PRO A 506 8.94 -37.34 -15.60
CA PRO A 506 7.88 -38.30 -15.88
C PRO A 506 6.50 -37.73 -15.53
N GLU A 507 5.57 -37.81 -16.48
CA GLU A 507 4.19 -37.31 -16.32
C GLU A 507 3.33 -38.22 -15.42
N GLU A 508 2.41 -37.60 -14.68
CA GLU A 508 1.33 -38.29 -13.97
C GLU A 508 -0.03 -37.90 -14.58
N ARG A 509 -0.84 -38.89 -14.97
CA ARG A 509 -2.09 -38.67 -15.75
C ARG A 509 -3.36 -39.29 -15.16
N TYR A 510 -3.28 -39.91 -13.99
CA TYR A 510 -4.45 -40.59 -13.38
C TYR A 510 -5.52 -39.58 -12.93
N GLY A 511 -6.77 -40.03 -12.84
CA GLY A 511 -7.91 -39.25 -12.31
C GLY A 511 -8.86 -38.67 -13.37
N GLY A 512 -8.49 -38.67 -14.66
CA GLY A 512 -9.30 -38.10 -15.73
C GLY A 512 -9.27 -36.57 -15.77
N CYS A 513 -10.36 -35.94 -16.25
CA CYS A 513 -10.52 -34.48 -16.21
C CYS A 513 -11.90 -34.08 -15.65
N PRO A 514 -11.98 -33.58 -14.41
CA PRO A 514 -13.24 -33.13 -13.79
C PRO A 514 -13.68 -31.73 -14.24
N ILE A 515 -13.01 -31.15 -15.24
CA ILE A 515 -13.29 -29.79 -15.73
C ILE A 515 -13.89 -29.87 -17.13
N MET A 516 -15.02 -29.19 -17.30
CA MET A 516 -15.74 -29.09 -18.58
C MET A 516 -15.50 -27.73 -19.25
N PRO A 517 -15.14 -27.69 -20.54
CA PRO A 517 -15.04 -26.45 -21.30
C PRO A 517 -16.35 -25.65 -21.28
N GLY A 518 -16.24 -24.32 -21.17
CA GLY A 518 -17.38 -23.41 -21.10
C GLY A 518 -18.02 -23.29 -19.71
N LEU A 519 -17.65 -24.13 -18.74
CA LEU A 519 -18.12 -24.04 -17.36
C LEU A 519 -17.05 -23.44 -16.43
N PRO A 520 -17.48 -22.74 -15.35
CA PRO A 520 -16.56 -22.31 -14.31
C PRO A 520 -15.90 -23.50 -13.62
N CYS A 521 -14.62 -23.35 -13.29
CA CYS A 521 -13.88 -24.30 -12.47
C CYS A 521 -13.16 -23.60 -11.32
N ASP A 522 -13.08 -24.30 -10.19
CA ASP A 522 -12.27 -23.93 -9.02
C ASP A 522 -11.17 -24.99 -8.84
N ILE A 523 -9.91 -24.59 -8.82
CA ILE A 523 -8.77 -25.47 -8.57
C ILE A 523 -8.06 -24.99 -7.32
N GLU A 524 -7.98 -25.85 -6.32
CA GLU A 524 -7.19 -25.61 -5.11
C GLU A 524 -5.94 -26.48 -5.12
N ILE A 525 -4.79 -25.88 -4.86
CA ILE A 525 -3.51 -26.57 -4.69
C ILE A 525 -3.04 -26.28 -3.26
N VAL A 526 -3.14 -27.29 -2.40
CA VAL A 526 -2.75 -27.20 -1.00
C VAL A 526 -1.37 -27.82 -0.83
N ALA A 527 -0.42 -27.04 -0.36
CA ALA A 527 0.92 -27.49 -0.03
C ALA A 527 0.91 -28.29 1.27
N GLY A 528 1.26 -29.57 1.22
CA GLY A 528 1.63 -30.36 2.39
C GLY A 528 3.15 -30.45 2.56
N PHE A 529 3.58 -31.12 3.64
CA PHE A 529 5.02 -31.38 3.88
C PHE A 529 5.65 -32.27 2.80
N ASN A 530 4.89 -33.26 2.29
CA ASN A 530 5.40 -34.29 1.38
C ASN A 530 5.03 -34.08 -0.09
N GLY A 531 3.98 -33.31 -0.36
CA GLY A 531 3.46 -33.07 -1.70
C GLY A 531 2.35 -32.04 -1.71
N PHE A 532 1.75 -31.83 -2.88
CA PHE A 532 0.55 -31.03 -3.06
C PHE A 532 -0.69 -31.90 -3.06
N THR A 533 -1.74 -31.48 -2.35
CA THR A 533 -3.10 -31.99 -2.51
C THR A 533 -3.86 -31.07 -3.45
N ILE A 534 -4.40 -31.62 -4.53
CA ILE A 534 -5.12 -30.87 -5.56
C ILE A 534 -6.61 -31.19 -5.44
N ARG A 535 -7.44 -30.15 -5.33
CA ARG A 535 -8.90 -30.24 -5.38
C ARG A 535 -9.44 -29.54 -6.60
N VAL A 536 -10.49 -30.08 -7.18
CA VAL A 536 -11.21 -29.44 -8.27
C VAL A 536 -12.69 -29.38 -7.92
N ASN A 537 -13.29 -28.19 -8.06
CA ASN A 537 -14.69 -27.92 -7.76
C ASN A 537 -15.11 -28.39 -6.35
N GLY A 538 -14.24 -28.18 -5.37
CA GLY A 538 -14.46 -28.55 -3.96
C GLY A 538 -14.27 -30.04 -3.64
N SER A 539 -13.91 -30.88 -4.62
CA SER A 539 -13.65 -32.31 -4.41
C SER A 539 -12.16 -32.64 -4.51
N ASP A 540 -11.67 -33.54 -3.64
CA ASP A 540 -10.30 -34.06 -3.73
C ASP A 540 -10.08 -34.75 -5.08
N PHE A 541 -9.04 -34.36 -5.80
CA PHE A 541 -8.74 -34.87 -7.14
C PHE A 541 -7.51 -35.77 -7.15
N CYS A 542 -6.35 -35.26 -6.71
CA CYS A 542 -5.13 -36.06 -6.62
C CYS A 542 -4.11 -35.46 -5.67
N GLU A 543 -3.11 -36.25 -5.31
CA GLU A 543 -1.88 -35.78 -4.66
C GLU A 543 -0.72 -35.79 -5.66
N TYR A 544 0.26 -34.90 -5.48
CA TYR A 544 1.48 -34.84 -6.27
C TYR A 544 2.69 -34.65 -5.35
N MET A 545 3.57 -35.64 -5.28
CA MET A 545 4.73 -35.60 -4.38
C MET A 545 5.73 -34.51 -4.78
N HIS A 546 6.33 -33.85 -3.80
CA HIS A 546 7.34 -32.81 -4.06
C HIS A 546 8.55 -33.40 -4.77
N ARG A 547 8.84 -32.90 -5.97
CA ARG A 547 10.04 -33.27 -6.75
C ARG A 547 11.10 -32.15 -6.75
N ILE A 548 10.72 -30.95 -6.30
CA ILE A 548 11.58 -29.81 -6.00
C ILE A 548 11.28 -29.38 -4.56
N PRO A 549 12.29 -28.94 -3.78
CA PRO A 549 12.03 -28.40 -2.44
C PRO A 549 11.05 -27.23 -2.47
N ILE A 550 10.00 -27.31 -1.64
CA ILE A 550 8.86 -26.39 -1.68
C ILE A 550 9.24 -24.92 -1.52
N HIS A 551 10.24 -24.63 -0.68
CA HIS A 551 10.74 -23.28 -0.42
C HIS A 551 11.39 -22.60 -1.63
N ARG A 552 11.69 -23.35 -2.71
CA ARG A 552 12.21 -22.76 -3.96
C ARG A 552 11.11 -22.15 -4.81
N ILE A 553 9.84 -22.46 -4.56
CA ILE A 553 8.71 -21.99 -5.36
C ILE A 553 8.38 -20.56 -4.96
N SER A 554 8.40 -19.67 -5.94
CA SER A 554 8.23 -18.23 -5.75
C SER A 554 7.24 -17.60 -6.73
N TYR A 555 6.89 -18.27 -7.83
CA TYR A 555 5.99 -17.72 -8.85
C TYR A 555 4.89 -18.70 -9.23
N ILE A 556 3.74 -18.15 -9.61
CA ILE A 556 2.67 -18.86 -10.31
C ILE A 556 2.55 -18.30 -11.72
N HIS A 557 2.49 -19.20 -12.71
CA HIS A 557 2.29 -18.85 -14.10
C HIS A 557 1.12 -19.65 -14.67
N ILE A 558 0.20 -18.98 -15.36
CA ILE A 558 -0.99 -19.61 -15.93
C ILE A 558 -1.06 -19.23 -17.41
N SER A 559 -1.16 -20.22 -18.29
CA SER A 559 -1.19 -20.01 -19.74
C SER A 559 -2.20 -20.92 -20.45
N GLY A 560 -2.52 -20.63 -21.71
CA GLY A 560 -3.50 -21.35 -22.52
C GLY A 560 -4.85 -20.63 -22.65
N ASP A 561 -5.85 -21.29 -23.25
CA ASP A 561 -7.11 -20.63 -23.61
C ASP A 561 -8.12 -20.69 -22.44
N THR A 562 -7.88 -19.87 -21.43
CA THR A 562 -8.72 -19.75 -20.24
C THR A 562 -9.00 -18.29 -19.90
N LYS A 563 -10.17 -18.04 -19.31
CA LYS A 563 -10.52 -16.74 -18.73
C LYS A 563 -10.44 -16.86 -17.21
N LEU A 564 -9.53 -16.13 -16.60
CA LEU A 564 -9.31 -16.17 -15.16
C LEU A 564 -10.18 -15.14 -14.44
N TYR A 565 -10.77 -15.54 -13.33
CA TYR A 565 -11.59 -14.70 -12.45
C TYR A 565 -10.93 -14.45 -11.10
N TYR A 566 -10.12 -15.40 -10.63
CA TYR A 566 -9.46 -15.30 -9.34
C TYR A 566 -8.18 -16.13 -9.34
N VAL A 567 -7.12 -15.56 -8.79
CA VAL A 567 -5.91 -16.27 -8.41
C VAL A 567 -5.52 -15.76 -7.02
N GLY A 568 -5.44 -16.66 -6.04
CA GLY A 568 -5.14 -16.32 -4.65
C GLY A 568 -4.17 -17.29 -4.01
N HIS A 569 -3.43 -16.81 -3.02
CA HIS A 569 -2.47 -17.53 -2.16
C HIS A 569 -2.82 -17.33 -0.69
#